data_AF-A0A846PGT9-F1
#
_entry.id   AF-A0A846PGT9-F1
#
_cell.length_a   1.000
_cell.length_b   1.000
_cell.length_c   1.000
_cell.angle_alpha   90.00
_cell.angle_beta   90.00
_cell.angle_gamma   90.00
#
_symmetry.space_group_name_H-M   'P 1'
#
loop_
_entity.id
_entity.type
_entity.pdbx_description
1 polymer ?
#
loop_
_entity_poly.entity_id
_entity_poly.type
_entity_poly.pdbx_seq_one_letter_code
_entity_poly.pdbx_strand_id
1 'polypeptide(L)' 'MSRGEAPLGLTIMEKLIGFFIMLIGIIIFYVTYTNISSIRSHPIIFLVAGLILIGLGIVMLTAKTE' A
#
# COMPACT_ATOMS: atom_id res chain seq x y z
N MET A 1 18.50 31.16 1.12
CA MET A 1 18.47 29.70 1.31
C MET A 1 17.37 29.17 0.40
N SER A 2 17.74 28.59 -0.75
CA SER A 2 16.78 28.08 -1.74
C SER A 2 15.96 26.99 -1.09
N ARG A 3 14.62 27.07 -1.15
CA ARG A 3 13.73 25.97 -0.78
C ARG A 3 14.20 24.75 -1.57
N GLY A 4 14.70 23.74 -0.90
CA GLY A 4 15.18 22.52 -1.53
C GLY A 4 13.97 21.71 -1.95
N GLU A 5 13.45 21.97 -3.14
CA GLU A 5 12.50 21.07 -3.80
C GLU A 5 13.07 19.66 -3.70
N ALA A 6 12.28 18.72 -3.17
CA ALA A 6 12.70 17.34 -3.11
C ALA A 6 13.14 16.89 -4.52
N PRO A 7 14.28 16.17 -4.67
CA PRO A 7 14.74 15.73 -5.97
C PRO A 7 13.60 15.01 -6.69
N LEU A 8 13.28 15.37 -7.94
CA LEU A 8 12.17 14.77 -8.69
C LEU A 8 12.16 13.23 -8.65
N GLY A 9 13.35 12.63 -8.63
CA GLY A 9 13.52 11.18 -8.48
C GLY A 9 12.97 10.62 -7.16
N LEU A 10 13.09 11.34 -6.04
CA LEU A 10 12.55 10.92 -4.75
C LEU A 10 11.01 10.86 -4.80
N THR A 11 10.37 11.89 -5.36
CA THR A 11 8.91 11.94 -5.53
C THR A 11 8.39 10.79 -6.43
N ILE A 12 9.13 10.47 -7.50
CA ILE A 12 8.77 9.34 -8.37
C ILE A 12 8.90 8.01 -7.61
N MET A 13 9.99 7.82 -6.86
CA MET A 13 10.22 6.59 -6.11
C MET A 13 9.18 6.40 -5.00
N GLU A 14 8.77 7.48 -4.32
CA GLU A 14 7.72 7.42 -3.30
C GLU A 14 6.39 6.95 -3.88
N LYS A 15 5.99 7.49 -5.03
CA LYS A 15 4.76 7.05 -5.71
C LYS A 15 4.87 5.60 -6.18
N LEU A 16 6.03 5.19 -6.69
CA LEU A 16 6.26 3.82 -7.13
C LEU A 16 6.18 2.84 -5.94
N ILE A 17 6.75 3.19 -4.79
CA ILE A 17 6.65 2.40 -3.56
C ILE A 17 5.19 2.32 -3.08
N GLY A 18 4.47 3.45 -3.07
CA GLY A 18 3.05 3.49 -2.72
C GLY A 18 2.20 2.59 -3.61
N PHE A 19 2.48 2.58 -4.91
CA PHE A 19 1.83 1.68 -5.87
C PHE A 19 2.09 0.20 -5.57
N PHE A 20 3.34 -0.18 -5.29
CA PHE A 20 3.66 -1.57 -4.94
C PHE A 20 3.02 -2.00 -3.61
N ILE A 21 3.04 -1.13 -2.59
CA ILE A 21 2.37 -1.37 -1.31
C ILE A 21 0.87 -1.63 -1.53
N MET A 22 0.22 -0.83 -2.38
CA MET A 22 -1.18 -1.01 -2.72
C MET A 22 -1.42 -2.36 -3.41
N LEU A 23 -0.61 -2.71 -4.42
CA LEU A 23 -0.74 -3.98 -5.13
C LEU A 23 -0.58 -5.18 -4.19
N ILE A 24 0.40 -5.15 -3.30
CA ILE A 24 0.61 -6.20 -2.31
C ILE A 24 -0.62 -6.30 -1.38
N GLY A 25 -1.15 -5.17 -0.92
CA GLY A 25 -2.38 -5.14 -0.11
C GLY A 25 -3.58 -5.75 -0.82
N ILE A 26 -3.78 -5.43 -2.11
CA ILE A 26 -4.83 -6.03 -2.95
C ILE A 26 -4.67 -7.54 -3.06
N ILE A 27 -3.45 -8.01 -3.34
CA ILE A 27 -3.17 -9.45 -3.47
C ILE A 27 -3.45 -10.18 -2.16
N ILE A 28 -2.96 -9.66 -1.03
CA ILE A 28 -3.19 -10.25 0.30
C ILE A 28 -4.69 -10.32 0.58
N PHE A 29 -5.41 -9.22 0.38
CA PHE A 29 -6.85 -9.18 0.63
C PHE A 29 -7.59 -10.17 -0.27
N TYR A 30 -7.33 -10.15 -1.57
CA TYR A 30 -8.02 -10.99 -2.56
C TYR A 30 -7.78 -12.48 -2.31
N VAL A 31 -6.51 -12.88 -2.10
CA VAL A 31 -6.16 -14.28 -1.85
C VAL A 31 -6.78 -14.75 -0.55
N THR A 32 -6.72 -13.95 0.52
CA THR A 32 -7.30 -14.30 1.82
C THR A 32 -8.83 -14.41 1.74
N TYR A 33 -9.49 -13.45 1.10
CA TYR A 33 -10.94 -13.43 0.95
C TYR A 33 -11.43 -14.64 0.15
N THR A 34 -10.75 -14.95 -0.96
CA THR A 34 -11.10 -16.08 -1.84
C THR A 34 -10.92 -17.43 -1.13
N ASN A 35 -9.97 -17.53 -0.21
CA ASN A 35 -9.65 -18.77 0.52
C ASN A 35 -10.18 -18.76 1.97
N ILE A 36 -11.11 -17.86 2.31
CA ILE A 36 -11.52 -17.68 3.71
C ILE A 36 -12.14 -18.94 4.33
N SER A 37 -12.78 -19.79 3.51
CA SER A 37 -13.39 -21.06 3.93
C SER A 37 -12.37 -22.19 4.13
N SER A 38 -11.20 -22.12 3.50
CA SER A 38 -10.13 -23.12 3.61
C SER A 38 -9.07 -22.75 4.67
N ILE A 39 -8.99 -21.47 5.04
CA ILE A 39 -8.08 -20.96 6.07
C ILE A 39 -8.68 -21.18 7.46
N ARG A 40 -8.14 -22.15 8.20
CA ARG A 40 -8.53 -22.41 9.61
C ARG A 40 -8.02 -21.36 10.60
N SER A 41 -6.97 -20.62 10.23
CA SER A 41 -6.25 -19.71 11.13
C SER A 41 -6.55 -18.25 10.80
N HIS A 42 -7.25 -17.56 11.73
CA HIS A 42 -7.52 -16.12 11.78
C HIS A 42 -7.40 -15.34 10.44
N PRO A 43 -8.23 -15.64 9.42
CA PRO A 43 -8.14 -14.97 8.12
C PRO A 43 -8.43 -13.47 8.20
N ILE A 44 -9.16 -13.04 9.24
CA ILE A 44 -9.53 -11.64 9.48
C ILE A 44 -8.30 -10.74 9.59
N ILE A 45 -7.20 -11.18 10.22
CA ILE A 45 -6.03 -10.32 10.43
C ILE A 45 -5.35 -9.97 9.10
N PHE A 46 -5.33 -10.92 8.16
CA PHE A 46 -4.78 -10.72 6.83
C PHE A 46 -5.67 -9.83 5.96
N LEU A 47 -6.99 -9.92 6.10
CA LEU A 47 -7.91 -8.99 5.44
C LEU A 47 -7.71 -7.56 5.93
N VAL A 48 -7.64 -7.36 7.24
CA VAL A 48 -7.40 -6.04 7.83
C VAL A 48 -6.03 -5.50 7.42
N ALA A 49 -4.98 -6.32 7.47
CA ALA A 49 -3.66 -5.93 7.01
C ALA A 49 -3.64 -5.55 5.52
N GLY A 50 -4.33 -6.30 4.66
CA GLY A 50 -4.49 -5.98 3.25
C GLY A 50 -5.16 -4.62 3.02
N LEU A 51 -6.24 -4.33 3.76
CA LEU A 51 -6.91 -3.03 3.71
C LEU A 51 -6.02 -1.88 4.19
N ILE A 52 -5.25 -2.07 5.26
CA ILE A 52 -4.30 -1.07 5.76
C ILE A 52 -3.24 -0.77 4.70
N LEU A 53 -2.68 -1.81 4.05
CA LEU A 53 -1.70 -1.63 2.97
C LEU A 53 -2.29 -0.91 1.76
N ILE A 54 -3.51 -1.25 1.36
CA ILE A 54 -4.22 -0.52 0.29
C ILE A 54 -4.35 0.95 0.66
N GLY A 55 -4.85 1.24 1.87
CA GLY A 55 -5.01 2.61 2.36
C GLY A 55 -3.68 3.38 2.40
N LEU A 56 -2.62 2.75 2.92
CA LEU A 56 -1.28 3.34 2.96
C LEU A 56 -0.75 3.63 1.54
N GLY A 57 -0.92 2.69 0.61
CA GLY A 57 -0.54 2.89 -0.79
C GLY A 57 -1.30 4.05 -1.44
N ILE A 58 -2.60 4.20 -1.16
CA ILE A 58 -3.40 5.35 -1.62
C ILE A 58 -2.86 6.66 -1.04
N VAL A 59 -2.59 6.69 0.27
CA VAL A 59 -2.03 7.87 0.94
C VAL A 59 -0.70 8.26 0.30
N MET A 60 0.21 7.32 0.05
CA MET A 60 1.49 7.61 -0.59
C MET A 60 1.36 8.08 -2.05
N LEU A 61 0.40 7.53 -2.81
CA LEU A 61 0.14 8.00 -4.18
C LEU A 61 -0.45 9.40 -4.25
N THR A 62 -1.22 9.79 -3.23
CA THR A 62 -1.92 11.08 -3.16
C THR A 62 -1.16 12.14 -2.36
N ALA A 63 -0.15 11.74 -1.60
CA ALA A 63 0.73 12.65 -0.88
C ALA A 63 1.38 13.64 -1.85
N LYS A 64 1.25 14.93 -1.52
CA LYS A 64 2.04 15.98 -2.16
C LYS A 64 3.34 16.10 -1.39
N THR A 65 4.42 15.60 -1.97
CA THR A 65 5.76 15.95 -1.53
C THR A 65 6.12 17.32 -2.07
N GLU A 66 6.33 18.27 -1.15
CA GLU A 66 6.88 19.60 -1.45
C GLU A 66 8.40 19.54 -1.64
#